data_AF-A0A6N9CBL9-F1
#
_entry.id   AF-A0A6N9CBL9-F1
#
_cell.length_a   1.000
_cell.length_b   1.000
_cell.length_c   1.000
_cell.angle_alpha   90.00
_cell.angle_beta   90.00
_cell.angle_gamma   90.00
#
_symmetry.space_group_name_H-M   'P 1'
#
loop_
_entity.id
_entity.type
_entity.pdbx_description
1 polymer ?
#
loop_
_entity_poly.entity_id
_entity_poly.type
_entity_poly.pdbx_seq_one_letter_code
_entity_poly.pdbx_strand_id
1 'polypeptide(L)'
;MSGYPAIAFLSAEGDLIHLHPGYSPPEEFFPMMESTFKEEEAFKGLKVAVQKNPDDMEANAGLALIYIKRGKFEQGKPLFDKVTKQDPSNETGFLPELYVNVGLHYGNNAAGDNQRSYFQKAEGLFQKVIDTYPESKFYEDAQYYLGITYAIQEKYELAIATLEKLTDAKDEEIRQQTTVLLERLK
;
A
#
# COMPACT_ATOMS: atom_id res chain seq x y z
N MET A 1 -5.63 -18.53 6.18
CA MET A 1 -6.47 -19.37 5.31
C MET A 1 -7.26 -18.44 4.42
N SER A 2 -7.09 -18.50 3.10
CA SER A 2 -8.00 -17.82 2.17
C SER A 2 -9.37 -18.51 2.24
N GLY A 3 -10.45 -17.75 2.38
CA GLY A 3 -11.81 -18.29 2.51
C GLY A 3 -12.25 -19.10 1.27
N TYR A 4 -13.13 -20.08 1.48
CA TYR A 4 -13.77 -20.86 0.41
C TYR A 4 -15.30 -20.70 0.50
N PRO A 5 -16.01 -20.48 -0.63
CA PRO A 5 -15.50 -20.31 -1.99
C PRO A 5 -14.67 -19.01 -2.16
N ALA A 6 -13.99 -18.84 -3.30
CA ALA A 6 -13.31 -17.58 -3.63
C ALA A 6 -13.55 -17.23 -5.10
N ILE A 7 -13.64 -15.93 -5.40
CA ILE A 7 -13.79 -15.39 -6.75
C ILE A 7 -12.54 -14.58 -7.09
N ALA A 8 -11.86 -14.95 -8.17
CA ALA A 8 -10.66 -14.27 -8.64
C ALA A 8 -10.94 -13.55 -9.96
N PHE A 9 -10.59 -12.26 -10.02
CA PHE A 9 -10.60 -11.46 -11.23
C PHE A 9 -9.18 -11.38 -11.78
N LEU A 10 -9.00 -11.84 -13.02
CA LEU A 10 -7.71 -11.87 -13.69
C LEU A 10 -7.71 -10.97 -14.92
N SER A 11 -6.57 -10.34 -15.20
CA SER A 11 -6.36 -9.64 -16.47
C SER A 11 -6.23 -10.63 -17.63
N ALA A 12 -6.24 -10.14 -18.87
CA ALA A 12 -6.00 -10.96 -20.05
C ALA A 12 -4.59 -11.59 -20.06
N GLU A 13 -3.65 -10.97 -19.36
CA GLU A 13 -2.28 -11.44 -19.18
C GLU A 13 -2.12 -12.41 -17.98
N GLY A 14 -3.20 -12.69 -17.25
CA GLY A 14 -3.20 -13.59 -16.09
C GLY A 14 -2.85 -12.93 -14.77
N ASP A 15 -2.82 -11.61 -14.70
CA ASP A 15 -2.52 -10.89 -13.46
C ASP A 15 -3.71 -10.94 -12.51
N LEU A 16 -3.45 -11.17 -11.21
CA LEU A 16 -4.49 -11.03 -10.20
C LEU A 16 -4.85 -9.55 -10.04
N ILE A 17 -6.10 -9.21 -10.39
CA ILE A 17 -6.67 -7.87 -10.23
C ILE A 17 -7.30 -7.76 -8.85
N HIS A 18 -8.16 -8.71 -8.49
CA HIS A 18 -8.90 -8.75 -7.24
C HIS A 18 -9.15 -10.20 -6.83
N LEU A 19 -8.99 -10.51 -5.54
CA LEU A 19 -9.40 -11.80 -4.95
C LEU A 19 -10.45 -11.53 -3.88
N HIS A 20 -11.66 -12.06 -4.09
CA HIS A 20 -12.74 -11.99 -3.12
C HIS A 20 -12.91 -13.37 -2.45
N PRO A 21 -12.39 -13.56 -1.22
CA PRO A 21 -12.62 -14.77 -0.46
C PRO A 21 -14.01 -14.75 0.19
N GLY A 22 -14.68 -15.90 0.19
CA GLY A 22 -16.02 -16.08 0.75
C GLY A 22 -17.13 -15.98 -0.30
N TYR A 23 -18.35 -16.19 0.19
CA TYR A 23 -19.56 -15.94 -0.59
C TYR A 23 -19.94 -14.47 -0.50
N SER A 24 -20.16 -13.82 -1.65
CA SER A 24 -20.86 -12.54 -1.74
C SER A 24 -22.23 -12.74 -2.40
N PRO A 25 -23.32 -12.27 -1.78
CA PRO A 25 -24.61 -12.25 -2.45
C PRO A 25 -24.59 -11.29 -3.65
N PRO A 26 -25.50 -11.45 -4.63
CA PRO A 26 -25.50 -10.64 -5.85
C PRO A 26 -25.48 -9.12 -5.62
N GLU A 27 -26.16 -8.64 -4.58
CA GLU A 27 -26.26 -7.22 -4.22
C GLU A 27 -24.91 -6.60 -3.84
N GLU A 28 -24.02 -7.39 -3.24
CA GLU A 28 -22.65 -6.98 -2.88
C GLU A 28 -21.66 -7.31 -3.99
N PHE A 29 -21.87 -8.44 -4.66
CA PHE A 29 -20.98 -8.94 -5.71
C PHE A 29 -20.98 -8.05 -6.95
N PHE A 30 -22.15 -7.63 -7.45
CA PHE A 30 -22.22 -6.86 -8.70
C PHE A 30 -21.49 -5.51 -8.61
N PRO A 31 -21.68 -4.68 -7.57
CA PRO A 31 -20.90 -3.44 -7.43
C PRO A 31 -19.39 -3.68 -7.32
N MET A 32 -18.96 -4.71 -6.58
CA MET A 32 -17.54 -5.06 -6.46
C MET A 32 -16.95 -5.48 -7.81
N MET A 33 -17.68 -6.30 -8.58
CA MET A 33 -17.29 -6.69 -9.93
C MET A 33 -17.21 -5.47 -10.86
N GLU A 34 -18.19 -4.57 -10.85
CA GLU A 34 -18.17 -3.34 -11.64
C GLU A 34 -16.99 -2.43 -11.27
N SER A 35 -16.69 -2.28 -9.98
CA SER A 35 -15.52 -1.53 -9.51
C SER A 35 -14.25 -2.15 -10.07
N THR A 36 -14.13 -3.47 -9.98
CA THR A 36 -12.97 -4.22 -10.48
C THR A 36 -12.76 -4.01 -11.98
N PHE A 37 -13.84 -4.01 -12.77
CA PHE A 37 -13.75 -3.71 -14.20
C PHE A 37 -13.38 -2.25 -14.50
N LYS A 38 -13.93 -1.30 -13.74
CA LYS A 38 -13.59 0.13 -13.88
C LYS A 38 -12.11 0.38 -13.54
N GLU A 39 -11.59 -0.26 -12.49
CA GLU A 39 -10.18 -0.19 -12.11
C GLU A 39 -9.26 -0.76 -13.20
N GLU A 40 -9.67 -1.85 -13.86
CA GLU A 40 -8.92 -2.43 -14.96
C GLU A 40 -8.94 -1.56 -16.23
N GLU A 41 -10.08 -0.95 -16.57
CA GLU A 41 -10.13 0.03 -17.67
C GLU A 41 -9.31 1.28 -17.35
N ALA A 42 -9.33 1.76 -16.11
CA ALA A 42 -8.47 2.86 -15.67
C ALA A 42 -6.99 2.49 -15.80
N PHE A 43 -6.59 1.27 -15.41
CA PHE A 43 -5.23 0.77 -15.60
C PHE A 43 -4.79 0.79 -17.07
N LYS A 44 -5.64 0.32 -17.99
CA LYS A 44 -5.37 0.39 -19.44
C LYS A 44 -5.25 1.83 -19.93
N GLY A 45 -6.13 2.71 -19.45
CA GLY A 45 -6.09 4.15 -19.75
C GLY A 45 -4.78 4.81 -19.31
N LEU A 46 -4.33 4.52 -18.07
CA LEU A 46 -3.07 5.01 -17.53
C LEU A 46 -1.86 4.54 -18.35
N LYS A 47 -1.85 3.29 -18.81
CA LYS A 47 -0.80 2.79 -19.72
C LYS A 47 -0.75 3.60 -21.01
N VAL A 48 -1.89 3.89 -21.62
CA VAL A 48 -1.97 4.72 -22.84
C VAL A 48 -1.55 6.16 -22.55
N ALA A 49 -1.95 6.72 -21.41
CA ALA A 49 -1.58 8.09 -21.01
C ALA A 49 -0.06 8.22 -20.85
N VAL A 50 0.59 7.31 -20.13
CA VAL A 50 2.06 7.29 -19.96
C VAL A 50 2.78 7.08 -21.31
N GLN A 51 2.22 6.29 -22.22
CA GLN A 51 2.79 6.15 -23.57
C GLN A 51 2.72 7.44 -24.39
N LYS A 52 1.61 8.18 -24.29
CA LYS A 52 1.40 9.45 -25.02
C LYS A 52 2.21 10.59 -24.40
N ASN A 53 2.25 10.65 -23.08
CA ASN A 53 2.99 11.64 -22.31
C ASN A 53 3.77 10.92 -21.18
N PRO A 54 5.05 10.56 -21.44
CA PRO A 54 5.87 9.89 -20.44
C PRO A 54 6.09 10.69 -19.15
N ASP A 55 5.88 12.00 -19.15
CA ASP A 55 6.08 12.89 -17.99
C ASP A 55 4.76 13.36 -17.37
N ASP A 56 3.64 12.69 -17.67
CA ASP A 56 2.36 12.89 -16.97
C ASP A 56 2.44 12.32 -15.54
N MET A 57 2.57 13.18 -14.53
CA MET A 57 2.80 12.75 -13.14
C MET A 57 1.62 12.03 -12.53
N GLU A 58 0.39 12.42 -12.85
CA GLU A 58 -0.81 11.74 -12.38
C GLU A 58 -0.92 10.35 -12.99
N ALA A 59 -0.67 10.22 -14.30
CA ALA A 59 -0.68 8.93 -14.97
C ALA A 59 0.44 8.00 -14.49
N ASN A 60 1.66 8.54 -14.30
CA ASN A 60 2.78 7.78 -13.75
C ASN A 60 2.48 7.33 -12.31
N ALA A 61 1.90 8.19 -11.46
CA ALA A 61 1.57 7.87 -10.08
C ALA A 61 0.49 6.80 -9.97
N GLY A 62 -0.62 6.96 -10.71
CA GLY A 62 -1.69 5.96 -10.75
C GLY A 62 -1.20 4.61 -11.28
N LEU A 63 -0.39 4.62 -12.34
CA LEU A 63 0.15 3.39 -12.92
C LEU A 63 1.16 2.70 -11.99
N ALA A 64 2.03 3.48 -11.33
CA ALA A 64 2.96 2.96 -10.32
C ALA A 64 2.21 2.25 -9.19
N LEU A 65 1.17 2.90 -8.66
CA LEU A 65 0.37 2.40 -7.55
C LEU A 65 -0.27 1.04 -7.90
N ILE A 66 -0.90 0.93 -9.08
CA ILE A 66 -1.54 -0.31 -9.53
C ILE A 66 -0.49 -1.42 -9.70
N TYR A 67 0.65 -1.13 -10.34
CA TYR A 67 1.72 -2.13 -10.47
C TYR A 67 2.23 -2.61 -9.12
N ILE A 68 2.46 -1.72 -8.16
CA ILE A 68 2.93 -2.06 -6.82
C ILE A 68 1.89 -2.93 -6.08
N LYS A 69 0.61 -2.55 -6.09
CA LYS A 69 -0.49 -3.32 -5.47
C LYS A 69 -0.66 -4.71 -6.08
N ARG A 70 -0.40 -4.86 -7.38
CA ARG A 70 -0.41 -6.16 -8.09
C ARG A 70 0.88 -6.97 -7.91
N GLY A 71 1.79 -6.54 -7.03
CA GLY A 71 3.07 -7.21 -6.79
C GLY A 71 4.09 -7.06 -7.92
N LYS A 72 3.80 -6.26 -8.94
CA LYS A 72 4.68 -5.98 -10.09
C LYS A 72 5.64 -4.85 -9.79
N PHE A 73 6.39 -5.01 -8.71
CA PHE A 73 7.23 -3.95 -8.17
C PHE A 73 8.28 -3.45 -9.18
N GLU A 74 8.89 -4.34 -9.96
CA GLU A 74 9.86 -3.98 -11.00
C GLU A 74 9.29 -3.06 -12.09
N GLN A 75 7.98 -3.15 -12.37
CA GLN A 75 7.31 -2.25 -13.32
C GLN A 75 6.88 -0.93 -12.66
N GLY A 76 6.44 -0.98 -11.40
CA GLY A 76 5.98 0.20 -10.67
C GLY A 76 7.10 1.10 -10.15
N LYS A 77 8.23 0.53 -9.73
CA LYS A 77 9.36 1.25 -9.13
C LYS A 77 9.93 2.37 -10.01
N PRO A 78 10.21 2.19 -11.32
CA PRO A 78 10.70 3.30 -12.15
C PRO A 78 9.69 4.44 -12.30
N LEU A 79 8.39 4.13 -12.30
CA LEU A 79 7.32 5.14 -12.36
C LEU A 79 7.23 5.92 -11.04
N PHE A 80 7.28 5.21 -9.91
CA PHE A 80 7.39 5.82 -8.58
C PHE A 80 8.62 6.72 -8.44
N ASP A 81 9.79 6.27 -8.90
CA ASP A 81 11.01 7.06 -8.86
C ASP A 81 10.90 8.33 -9.71
N LYS A 82 10.21 8.25 -10.85
CA LYS A 82 9.92 9.41 -11.67
C LYS A 82 9.04 10.41 -10.91
N VAL A 83 7.92 9.96 -10.34
CA VAL A 83 6.98 10.82 -9.59
C VAL A 83 7.68 11.50 -8.42
N THR A 84 8.44 10.76 -7.60
CA THR A 84 9.14 11.33 -6.44
C THR A 84 10.22 12.36 -6.80
N LYS A 85 10.77 12.29 -8.02
CA LYS A 85 11.77 13.23 -8.52
C LYS A 85 11.14 14.49 -9.13
N GLN A 86 10.03 14.34 -9.83
CA GLN A 86 9.41 15.40 -10.62
C GLN A 86 8.27 16.13 -9.86
N ASP A 87 7.65 15.47 -8.89
CA ASP A 87 6.64 16.04 -7.99
C ASP A 87 7.06 15.88 -6.52
N PRO A 88 8.18 16.47 -6.07
CA PRO A 88 8.63 16.34 -4.68
C PRO A 88 7.70 17.04 -3.68
N SER A 89 6.88 17.98 -4.14
CA SER A 89 5.90 18.74 -3.33
C SER A 89 4.55 18.04 -3.20
N ASN A 90 4.35 16.89 -3.86
CA ASN A 90 3.09 16.14 -3.84
C ASN A 90 1.90 16.94 -4.39
N GLU A 91 2.09 17.72 -5.45
CA GLU A 91 1.00 18.44 -6.13
C GLU A 91 -0.06 17.49 -6.66
N THR A 92 0.34 16.28 -7.06
CA THR A 92 -0.58 15.24 -7.52
C THR A 92 -1.36 14.56 -6.38
N GLY A 93 -0.90 14.67 -5.13
CA GLY A 93 -1.55 14.06 -3.97
C GLY A 93 -1.27 12.56 -3.75
N PHE A 94 -0.56 11.88 -4.65
CA PHE A 94 -0.35 10.42 -4.58
C PHE A 94 0.82 9.96 -3.71
N LEU A 95 1.77 10.84 -3.35
CA LEU A 95 2.98 10.43 -2.65
C LEU A 95 2.74 9.72 -1.31
N PRO A 96 1.80 10.13 -0.44
CA PRO A 96 1.54 9.42 0.80
C PRO A 96 1.14 7.97 0.57
N GLU A 97 0.23 7.73 -0.38
CA GLU A 97 -0.22 6.37 -0.73
C GLU A 97 0.92 5.55 -1.34
N LEU A 98 1.67 6.15 -2.26
CA LEU A 98 2.80 5.48 -2.90
C LEU A 98 3.88 5.10 -1.89
N TYR A 99 4.20 5.98 -0.95
CA TYR A 99 5.17 5.68 0.12
C TYR A 99 4.70 4.53 1.01
N VAL A 100 3.42 4.50 1.41
CA VAL A 100 2.88 3.36 2.17
C VAL A 100 2.99 2.06 1.38
N ASN A 101 2.56 2.04 0.11
CA ASN A 101 2.54 0.81 -0.69
C ASN A 101 3.95 0.31 -1.06
N VAL A 102 4.89 1.21 -1.37
CA VAL A 102 6.31 0.84 -1.57
C VAL A 102 6.95 0.39 -0.27
N GLY A 103 6.61 1.03 0.86
CA GLY A 103 7.08 0.65 2.20
C GLY A 103 6.62 -0.76 2.57
N LEU A 104 5.34 -1.07 2.34
CA LEU A 104 4.77 -2.41 2.52
C LEU A 104 5.47 -3.45 1.64
N HIS A 105 5.74 -3.12 0.38
CA HIS A 105 6.50 -4.03 -0.49
C HIS A 105 7.87 -4.37 0.12
N TYR A 106 8.64 -3.38 0.58
CA TYR A 106 9.94 -3.64 1.20
C TYR A 106 9.80 -4.42 2.51
N GLY A 107 8.86 -4.06 3.39
CA GLY A 107 8.64 -4.77 4.66
C GLY A 107 8.27 -6.24 4.46
N ASN A 108 7.35 -6.53 3.52
CA ASN A 108 6.89 -7.90 3.24
C ASN A 108 7.95 -8.77 2.55
N ASN A 109 8.90 -8.16 1.85
CA ASN A 109 9.96 -8.87 1.11
C ASN A 109 11.33 -8.82 1.82
N ALA A 110 11.38 -8.34 3.06
CA ALA A 110 12.58 -8.32 3.87
C ALA A 110 12.94 -9.73 4.34
N ALA A 111 13.92 -10.37 3.69
CA ALA A 111 14.32 -11.74 3.99
C ALA A 111 15.78 -12.03 3.64
N GLY A 112 16.39 -12.97 4.34
CA GLY A 112 17.79 -13.37 4.11
C GLY A 112 18.76 -12.17 4.17
N ASP A 113 19.69 -12.09 3.23
CA ASP A 113 20.73 -11.06 3.22
C ASP A 113 20.20 -9.64 3.01
N ASN A 114 19.02 -9.48 2.40
CA ASN A 114 18.45 -8.15 2.12
C ASN A 114 17.63 -7.58 3.30
N GLN A 115 17.36 -8.39 4.34
CA GLN A 115 16.35 -8.13 5.35
C GLN A 115 16.55 -6.76 6.03
N ARG A 116 17.77 -6.48 6.51
CA ARG A 116 18.09 -5.21 7.17
C ARG A 116 17.89 -4.02 6.23
N SER A 117 18.35 -4.13 4.99
CA SER A 117 18.23 -3.04 4.01
C SER A 117 16.77 -2.77 3.65
N TYR A 118 15.96 -3.81 3.55
CA TYR A 118 14.54 -3.70 3.19
C TYR A 118 13.73 -3.11 4.33
N PHE A 119 13.95 -3.53 5.57
CA PHE A 119 13.33 -2.86 6.71
C PHE A 119 13.71 -1.39 6.82
N GLN A 120 14.98 -1.03 6.60
CA GLN A 120 15.39 0.39 6.58
C GLN A 120 14.65 1.20 5.50
N LYS A 121 14.43 0.62 4.31
CA LYS A 121 13.65 1.28 3.26
C LYS A 121 12.18 1.42 3.64
N ALA A 122 11.58 0.38 4.22
CA ALA A 122 10.21 0.42 4.71
C ALA A 122 10.03 1.49 5.79
N GLU A 123 10.86 1.48 6.83
CA GLU A 123 10.89 2.48 7.90
C GLU A 123 10.99 3.89 7.33
N GLY A 124 11.95 4.14 6.44
CA GLY A 124 12.17 5.47 5.85
C GLY A 124 10.97 5.97 5.04
N LEU A 125 10.26 5.08 4.34
CA LEU A 125 9.08 5.45 3.56
C LEU A 125 7.88 5.76 4.45
N PHE A 126 7.62 4.95 5.48
CA PHE A 126 6.56 5.24 6.44
C PHE A 126 6.84 6.52 7.22
N GLN A 127 8.09 6.72 7.66
CA GLN A 127 8.51 7.94 8.33
C GLN A 127 8.31 9.17 7.44
N LYS A 128 8.56 9.06 6.13
CA LYS A 128 8.33 10.16 5.19
C LYS A 128 6.86 10.59 5.15
N VAL A 129 5.92 9.66 5.27
CA VAL A 129 4.48 9.98 5.36
C VAL A 129 4.17 10.70 6.68
N ILE A 130 4.68 10.17 7.79
CA ILE A 130 4.46 10.72 9.13
C ILE A 130 4.99 12.16 9.24
N ASP A 131 6.19 12.41 8.71
CA ASP A 131 6.87 13.70 8.85
C ASP A 131 6.35 14.74 7.86
N THR A 132 6.00 14.32 6.64
CA THR A 132 5.70 15.25 5.53
C THR A 132 4.20 15.43 5.29
N TYR A 133 3.39 14.41 5.61
CA TYR A 133 1.97 14.39 5.30
C TYR A 133 1.08 14.02 6.49
N PRO A 134 1.17 14.74 7.62
CA PRO A 134 0.40 14.43 8.84
C PRO A 134 -1.12 14.52 8.65
N GLU A 135 -1.59 15.30 7.68
CA GLU A 135 -3.01 15.45 7.34
C GLU A 135 -3.50 14.43 6.30
N SER A 136 -2.62 13.58 5.77
CA SER A 136 -3.00 12.55 4.81
C SER A 136 -3.86 11.48 5.48
N LYS A 137 -4.84 10.94 4.74
CA LYS A 137 -5.60 9.76 5.19
C LYS A 137 -4.70 8.54 5.49
N PHE A 138 -3.50 8.50 4.90
CA PHE A 138 -2.51 7.44 5.08
C PHE A 138 -1.58 7.66 6.29
N TYR A 139 -1.81 8.70 7.09
CA TYR A 139 -1.00 9.00 8.26
C TYR A 139 -1.08 7.93 9.35
N GLU A 140 -2.28 7.40 9.60
CA GLU A 140 -2.49 6.32 10.57
C GLU A 140 -1.96 4.99 10.04
N ASP A 141 -2.17 4.69 8.75
CA ASP A 141 -1.57 3.52 8.08
C ASP A 141 -0.04 3.50 8.20
N ALA A 142 0.62 4.64 7.92
CA ALA A 142 2.07 4.74 7.97
C ALA A 142 2.62 4.47 9.38
N GLN A 143 1.98 5.01 10.43
CA GLN A 143 2.34 4.71 11.82
C GLN A 143 2.10 3.24 12.16
N TYR A 144 0.99 2.69 11.72
CA TYR A 144 0.62 1.31 12.00
C TYR A 144 1.63 0.34 11.41
N TYR A 145 1.96 0.51 10.12
CA TYR A 145 2.94 -0.32 9.44
C TYR A 145 4.37 -0.07 9.93
N LEU A 146 4.71 1.14 10.37
CA LEU A 146 5.99 1.40 11.04
C LEU A 146 6.09 0.62 12.37
N GLY A 147 5.02 0.65 13.17
CA GLY A 147 4.92 -0.12 14.42
C GLY A 147 5.07 -1.63 14.20
N ILE A 148 4.38 -2.18 13.19
CA ILE A 148 4.55 -3.59 12.78
C ILE A 148 5.98 -3.86 12.32
N THR A 149 6.57 -2.97 11.53
CA THR A 149 7.94 -3.11 11.02
C THR A 149 8.95 -3.14 12.17
N TYR A 150 8.76 -2.33 13.21
CA TYR A 150 9.56 -2.39 14.43
C TYR A 150 9.33 -3.68 15.22
N ALA A 151 8.09 -4.13 15.36
CA ALA A 151 7.76 -5.37 16.06
C ALA A 151 8.41 -6.60 15.40
N ILE A 152 8.39 -6.68 14.07
CA ILE A 152 9.04 -7.77 13.30
C ILE A 152 10.56 -7.75 13.49
N GLN A 153 11.15 -6.58 13.69
CA GLN A 153 12.58 -6.42 13.98
C GLN A 153 12.93 -6.56 15.47
N GLU A 154 11.97 -6.96 16.32
CA GLU A 154 12.14 -7.10 17.77
C GLU A 154 12.51 -5.78 18.48
N LYS A 155 12.27 -4.63 17.84
CA LYS A 155 12.45 -3.29 18.43
C LYS A 155 11.19 -2.92 19.23
N TYR A 156 10.89 -3.69 20.26
CA TYR A 156 9.60 -3.64 20.95
C TYR A 156 9.29 -2.28 21.58
N GLU A 157 10.29 -1.59 22.13
CA GLU A 157 10.09 -0.27 22.72
C GLU A 157 9.61 0.74 21.67
N LEU A 158 10.20 0.71 20.47
CA LEU A 158 9.80 1.57 19.36
C LEU A 158 8.44 1.15 18.78
N ALA A 159 8.18 -0.15 18.69
CA ALA A 159 6.90 -0.68 18.22
C ALA A 159 5.76 -0.21 19.14
N ILE A 160 5.89 -0.41 20.45
CA ILE A 160 4.90 -0.02 21.45
C ILE A 160 4.70 1.50 21.42
N ALA A 161 5.77 2.29 21.49
CA ALA A 161 5.67 3.75 21.48
C ALA A 161 5.01 4.31 20.20
N THR A 162 5.16 3.61 19.07
CA THR A 162 4.51 4.00 17.80
C THR A 162 3.05 3.59 17.78
N LEU A 163 2.74 2.35 18.19
CA LEU A 163 1.38 1.80 18.19
C LEU A 163 0.48 2.44 19.26
N GLU A 164 1.02 2.86 20.41
CA GLU A 164 0.23 3.55 21.46
C GLU A 164 -0.45 4.82 20.94
N LYS A 165 0.14 5.51 19.96
CA LYS A 165 -0.44 6.69 19.31
C LYS A 165 -1.70 6.39 18.51
N LEU A 166 -1.95 5.12 18.19
CA LEU A 166 -3.07 4.66 17.37
C LEU A 166 -4.20 4.04 18.19
N THR A 167 -4.10 4.07 19.53
CA THR A 167 -5.19 3.61 20.42
C THR A 167 -6.47 4.43 20.24
N ASP A 168 -6.33 5.70 19.85
CA ASP A 168 -7.42 6.63 19.53
C ASP A 168 -7.45 7.00 18.03
N ALA A 169 -6.87 6.17 17.14
CA ALA A 169 -6.88 6.39 15.69
C ALA A 169 -8.32 6.62 15.17
N LYS A 170 -8.51 7.39 14.10
CA LYS A 170 -9.84 7.62 13.51
C LYS A 170 -10.34 6.36 12.81
N ASP A 171 -9.45 5.66 12.11
CA ASP A 171 -9.76 4.39 11.48
C ASP A 171 -10.03 3.31 12.55
N GLU A 172 -11.24 2.75 12.53
CA GLU A 172 -11.66 1.74 13.51
C GLU A 172 -10.89 0.43 13.38
N GLU A 173 -10.59 0.01 12.16
CA GLU A 173 -9.83 -1.22 11.92
C GLU A 173 -8.41 -1.05 12.48
N ILE A 174 -7.77 0.08 12.21
CA ILE A 174 -6.43 0.39 12.77
C ILE A 174 -6.48 0.41 14.30
N ARG A 175 -7.46 1.06 14.94
CA ARG A 175 -7.58 1.04 16.42
C ARG A 175 -7.68 -0.38 16.97
N GLN A 176 -8.57 -1.20 16.39
CA GLN A 176 -8.82 -2.55 16.86
C GLN A 176 -7.57 -3.42 16.70
N GLN A 177 -6.94 -3.40 15.52
CA GLN A 177 -5.74 -4.18 15.26
C GLN A 177 -4.56 -3.72 16.13
N THR A 178 -4.39 -2.42 16.32
CA THR A 178 -3.37 -1.84 17.20
C THR A 178 -3.54 -2.33 18.63
N THR A 179 -4.76 -2.33 19.17
CA THR A 179 -5.04 -2.79 20.54
C THR A 179 -4.62 -4.25 20.71
N VAL A 180 -4.99 -5.11 19.76
CA VAL A 180 -4.61 -6.54 19.78
C VAL A 180 -3.09 -6.72 19.67
N LEU A 181 -2.41 -5.92 18.85
CA LEU A 181 -0.95 -5.99 18.73
C LEU A 181 -0.25 -5.55 20.02
N LEU A 182 -0.69 -4.45 20.64
CA LEU A 182 -0.11 -3.97 21.90
C LEU A 182 -0.26 -4.98 23.04
N GLU A 183 -1.35 -5.74 23.11
CA GLU A 183 -1.51 -6.82 24.08
C GLU A 183 -0.51 -7.96 23.87
N ARG A 184 -0.09 -8.22 22.63
CA ARG A 184 0.87 -9.28 22.29
C ARG A 184 2.32 -8.87 22.50
N LEU A 185 2.62 -7.57 22.50
CA LEU A 185 3.96 -7.03 22.65
C LEU A 185 4.36 -6.77 24.12
N LYS A 186 3.41 -6.91 25.05
CA LYS A 186 3.61 -6.82 26.50
C LYS A 186 3.90 -8.20 27.10
#